data_AF-A0A814EXE5-F1
#
_entry.id   AF-A0A814EXE5-F1
#
_cell.length_a   1.000
_cell.length_b   1.000
_cell.length_c   1.000
_cell.angle_alpha   90.00
_cell.angle_beta   90.00
_cell.angle_gamma   90.00
#
_symmetry.space_group_name_H-M   'P 1'
#
loop_
_entity.id
_entity.type
_entity.pdbx_description
1 polymer ?
#
loop_
_entity_poly.entity_id
_entity_poly.type
_entity_poly.pdbx_seq_one_letter_code
_entity_poly.pdbx_strand_id
1 'polypeptide(L)'
;MWILSENNYYIRDYGYQCFKKRNFRYMNMSFTFEKTESIKQEIIDLSRTECLAMIEARLCDNKKMTCHLNGCYNKEKPNGEFSWFTKIVYWNYECSFRKKLIIASKQISAVFNVNLNTCRPNDLFCKFHDSIVVWNESIIFNKPFFRIHYGTNYTRKNNLVYSLADRFLFQITTSKIENSYTVFSTTD
;
A
#
# COMPACT_ATOMS: atom_id res chain seq x y z
N MET A 1 -16.31 6.86 32.84
CA MET A 1 -15.11 6.04 32.57
C MET A 1 -15.24 5.51 31.15
N TRP A 2 -14.14 5.46 30.40
CA TRP A 2 -14.13 5.09 28.98
C TRP A 2 -13.16 3.92 28.83
N ILE A 3 -13.56 2.86 28.12
CA ILE A 3 -12.62 1.80 27.75
C ILE A 3 -11.99 2.18 26.42
N LEU A 4 -10.67 2.35 26.46
CA LEU A 4 -9.84 2.67 25.32
C LEU A 4 -8.87 1.51 25.11
N SER A 5 -8.59 1.18 23.85
CA SER A 5 -7.51 0.26 23.49
C SER A 5 -6.34 1.06 22.94
N GLU A 6 -5.13 0.65 23.30
CA GLU A 6 -3.90 1.22 22.77
C GLU A 6 -3.74 0.85 21.30
N ASN A 7 -3.55 1.87 20.47
CA ASN A 7 -3.24 1.66 19.07
C ASN A 7 -1.74 1.41 18.92
N ASN A 8 -1.37 0.15 18.78
CA ASN A 8 0.03 -0.27 18.58
C ASN A 8 0.57 0.07 17.17
N TYR A 9 -0.27 0.61 16.29
CA TYR A 9 0.08 0.91 14.91
C TYR A 9 -0.12 2.39 14.58
N TYR A 10 0.95 3.05 14.18
CA TYR A 10 0.92 4.36 13.54
C TYR A 10 0.27 4.30 12.16
N ILE A 11 0.46 3.20 11.43
CA ILE A 11 -0.25 2.87 10.19
C ILE A 11 -0.59 1.38 10.21
N ARG A 12 -1.83 1.03 9.86
CA ARG A 12 -2.24 -0.34 9.50
C ARG A 12 -3.35 -0.26 8.46
N ASP A 13 -2.98 0.06 7.23
CA ASP A 13 -3.94 0.25 6.12
C ASP A 13 -3.28 -0.09 4.78
N TYR A 14 -3.97 0.16 3.67
CA TYR A 14 -3.52 -0.17 2.33
C TYR A 14 -3.05 1.06 1.56
N GLY A 15 -1.90 0.90 0.92
CA GLY A 15 -1.46 1.72 -0.21
C GLY A 15 -1.60 0.95 -1.52
N TYR A 16 -0.95 1.45 -2.56
CA TYR A 16 -0.92 0.82 -3.88
C TYR A 16 0.52 0.68 -4.38
N GLN A 17 0.86 -0.52 -4.85
CA GLN A 17 2.10 -0.79 -5.55
C GLN A 17 1.86 -0.69 -7.06
N CYS A 18 2.56 0.22 -7.72
CA CYS A 18 2.50 0.51 -9.13
C CYS A 18 3.73 -0.01 -9.88
N PHE A 19 3.51 -0.54 -11.07
CA PHE A 19 4.51 -1.04 -12.00
C PHE A 19 4.26 -0.43 -13.38
N LYS A 20 5.32 -0.03 -14.07
CA LYS A 20 5.29 0.34 -15.48
C LYS A 20 6.54 -0.17 -16.17
N LYS A 21 6.36 -0.75 -17.34
CA LYS A 21 7.46 -1.15 -18.22
C LYS A 21 7.10 -0.89 -19.67
N ARG A 22 8.11 -0.69 -20.49
CA ARG A 22 7.99 -0.61 -21.94
C ARG A 22 8.41 -1.95 -22.53
N ASN A 23 7.53 -2.56 -23.32
CA ASN A 23 7.85 -3.76 -24.08
C ASN A 23 8.22 -3.35 -25.50
N PHE A 24 9.39 -3.78 -25.97
CA PHE A 24 9.81 -3.67 -27.35
C PHE A 24 9.67 -5.02 -28.02
N ARG A 25 9.05 -5.05 -29.20
CA ARG A 25 8.92 -6.23 -30.05
C ARG A 25 9.69 -5.96 -31.34
N TYR A 26 10.75 -6.71 -31.55
CA TYR A 26 11.55 -6.64 -32.76
C TYR A 26 11.11 -7.75 -33.71
N MET A 27 10.79 -7.38 -34.95
CA MET A 27 10.28 -8.31 -35.95
C MET A 27 11.06 -8.15 -37.25
N ASN A 28 11.50 -9.26 -37.82
CA ASN A 28 12.23 -9.28 -39.09
C ASN A 28 11.90 -10.58 -39.85
N MET A 29 11.88 -10.50 -41.18
CA MET A 29 11.75 -11.65 -42.07
C MET A 29 12.96 -11.74 -43.00
N SER A 30 13.57 -12.92 -43.03
CA SER A 30 14.73 -13.20 -43.88
C SER A 30 14.31 -13.42 -45.33
N PHE A 31 15.32 -13.52 -46.21
CA PHE A 31 15.12 -13.86 -47.62
C PHE A 31 14.44 -15.23 -47.83
N THR A 32 14.64 -16.18 -46.91
CA THR A 32 14.04 -17.52 -46.95
C THR A 32 12.67 -17.58 -46.27
N PHE A 33 12.02 -16.42 -46.08
CA PHE A 33 10.75 -16.28 -45.35
C PHE A 33 10.83 -16.69 -43.87
N GLU A 34 12.03 -16.81 -43.31
CA GLU A 34 12.22 -17.13 -41.89
C GLU A 34 11.88 -15.90 -41.04
N LYS A 35 10.96 -16.08 -40.09
CA LYS A 35 10.49 -15.01 -39.20
C LYS A 35 11.27 -15.06 -37.91
N THR A 36 11.90 -13.93 -37.56
CA THR A 36 12.58 -13.76 -36.28
C THR A 36 11.84 -12.73 -35.44
N GLU A 37 11.52 -13.11 -34.21
CA GLU A 37 10.88 -12.26 -33.22
C GLU A 37 11.71 -12.25 -31.95
N SER A 38 11.95 -11.07 -31.38
CA SER A 38 12.47 -10.94 -30.03
C SER A 38 11.75 -9.87 -29.25
N ILE A 39 11.64 -10.09 -27.94
CA ILE A 39 10.98 -9.16 -27.02
C ILE A 39 12.03 -8.68 -26.01
N LYS A 40 12.12 -7.37 -25.83
CA LYS A 40 12.91 -6.73 -24.77
C LYS A 40 11.97 -5.95 -23.86
N GLN A 41 12.23 -5.98 -22.57
CA GLN A 41 11.49 -5.21 -21.59
C GLN A 41 12.40 -4.19 -20.92
N GLU A 42 11.88 -3.00 -20.69
CA GLU A 42 12.54 -1.91 -19.99
C GLU A 42 11.64 -1.45 -18.85
N ILE A 43 12.16 -1.48 -17.63
CA ILE A 43 11.46 -0.97 -16.45
C ILE A 43 11.39 0.55 -16.55
N ILE A 44 10.23 1.12 -16.20
CA ILE A 44 10.05 2.56 -16.13
C ILE A 44 9.80 2.96 -14.70
N ASP A 45 10.72 3.76 -14.17
CA ASP A 45 10.61 4.35 -12.85
C ASP A 45 9.44 5.34 -12.82
N LEU A 46 8.48 5.06 -11.95
CA LEU A 46 7.33 5.91 -11.72
C LEU A 46 7.61 6.88 -10.56
N SER A 47 7.17 8.12 -10.72
CA SER A 47 6.98 9.05 -9.60
C SER A 47 5.70 8.71 -8.81
N ARG A 48 5.59 9.28 -7.60
CA ARG A 48 4.36 9.17 -6.79
C ARG A 48 3.14 9.69 -7.55
N THR A 49 3.28 10.84 -8.20
CA THR A 49 2.19 11.48 -8.95
C THR A 49 1.72 10.62 -10.13
N GLU A 50 2.65 10.04 -10.90
CA GLU A 50 2.28 9.15 -12.02
C GLU A 50 1.59 7.87 -11.54
N CYS A 51 2.05 7.29 -10.43
CA CYS A 51 1.39 6.13 -9.83
C CYS A 51 -0.03 6.48 -9.37
N LEU A 52 -0.22 7.62 -8.68
CA LEU A 52 -1.55 8.09 -8.26
C LEU A 52 -2.47 8.37 -9.46
N ALA A 53 -1.97 9.04 -10.50
CA ALA A 53 -2.73 9.31 -11.71
C ALA A 53 -3.17 8.01 -12.41
N MET A 54 -2.30 7.01 -12.46
CA MET A 54 -2.63 5.68 -12.99
C MET A 54 -3.73 4.98 -12.18
N ILE A 55 -3.68 5.08 -10.84
CA ILE A 55 -4.69 4.50 -9.95
C ILE A 55 -6.05 5.19 -10.14
N GLU A 56 -6.06 6.52 -10.18
CA GLU A 56 -7.27 7.34 -10.30
C GLU A 56 -7.92 7.18 -11.66
N ALA A 57 -7.16 7.37 -12.74
CA ALA A 57 -7.67 7.29 -14.10
C ALA A 57 -7.94 5.83 -14.55
N ARG A 58 -7.29 4.84 -13.92
CA ARG A 58 -7.27 3.44 -14.37
C ARG A 58 -6.82 3.32 -15.83
N LEU A 59 -5.85 4.15 -16.19
CA LEU A 59 -5.27 4.23 -17.53
C LEU A 59 -3.78 3.89 -17.48
N CYS A 60 -3.32 3.17 -18.49
CA CYS A 60 -1.92 2.93 -18.79
C CYS A 60 -1.64 3.53 -20.17
N ASP A 61 -0.97 4.68 -20.23
CA ASP A 61 -0.68 5.39 -21.49
C ASP A 61 -1.96 5.61 -22.34
N ASN A 62 -2.98 6.22 -21.73
CA ASN A 62 -4.31 6.46 -22.30
C ASN A 62 -5.14 5.20 -22.63
N LYS A 63 -4.63 3.99 -22.37
CA LYS A 63 -5.37 2.74 -22.55
C LYS A 63 -6.04 2.31 -21.25
N LYS A 64 -7.32 1.95 -21.35
CA LYS A 64 -8.12 1.46 -20.21
C LYS A 64 -7.52 0.17 -19.65
N MET A 65 -7.33 0.13 -18.34
CA MET A 65 -6.82 -1.06 -17.65
C MET A 65 -7.98 -2.00 -17.28
N THR A 66 -7.69 -3.30 -17.25
CA THR A 66 -8.59 -4.32 -16.73
C THR A 66 -8.43 -4.39 -15.21
N CYS A 67 -9.53 -4.25 -14.48
CA CYS A 67 -9.52 -4.13 -13.02
C CYS A 67 -10.21 -5.31 -12.34
N HIS A 68 -9.63 -5.75 -11.24
CA HIS A 68 -10.18 -6.70 -10.27
C HIS A 68 -10.17 -6.07 -8.87
N LEU A 69 -10.79 -6.73 -7.90
CA LEU A 69 -10.99 -6.24 -6.52
C LEU A 69 -9.77 -5.55 -5.88
N ASN A 70 -8.56 -6.02 -6.18
CA ASN A 70 -7.33 -5.57 -5.55
C ASN A 70 -6.35 -4.85 -6.48
N GLY A 71 -6.72 -4.52 -7.72
CA GLY A 71 -5.80 -3.86 -8.64
C GLY A 71 -6.25 -3.85 -10.09
N CYS A 72 -5.48 -3.16 -10.93
CA CYS A 72 -5.71 -3.13 -12.37
C CYS A 72 -4.43 -3.45 -13.14
N TYR A 73 -4.56 -3.95 -14.36
CA TYR A 73 -3.45 -4.21 -15.27
C TYR A 73 -3.81 -3.90 -16.72
N ASN A 74 -2.79 -3.55 -17.51
CA ASN A 74 -2.81 -3.60 -18.96
C ASN A 74 -1.56 -4.35 -19.41
N LYS A 75 -1.73 -5.48 -20.10
CA LYS A 75 -0.67 -6.39 -20.57
C LYS A 75 -0.69 -6.59 -22.08
N GLU A 76 -1.12 -5.59 -22.84
CA GLU A 76 -1.05 -5.68 -24.29
C GLU A 76 0.37 -5.99 -24.75
N LYS A 77 0.50 -6.73 -25.85
CA LYS A 77 1.77 -6.86 -26.58
C LYS A 77 1.79 -5.82 -27.71
N PRO A 78 2.98 -5.35 -28.14
CA PRO A 78 3.06 -4.50 -29.32
C PRO A 78 2.57 -5.30 -30.54
N ASN A 79 1.50 -4.83 -31.17
CA ASN A 79 1.05 -5.36 -32.46
C ASN A 79 1.99 -4.84 -33.55
N GLY A 80 2.25 -5.67 -34.55
CA GLY A 80 3.17 -5.35 -35.61
C GLY A 80 3.23 -6.42 -36.67
N GLU A 81 3.69 -6.02 -37.85
CA GLU A 81 3.90 -6.91 -38.99
C GLU A 81 5.38 -7.14 -39.23
N PHE A 82 5.69 -8.31 -39.78
CA PHE A 82 7.05 -8.63 -40.22
C PHE A 82 7.38 -7.85 -41.49
N SER A 83 8.60 -7.34 -41.56
CA SER A 83 9.12 -6.67 -42.76
C SER A 83 10.29 -7.43 -43.35
N TRP A 84 10.40 -7.34 -44.67
CA TRP A 84 11.52 -7.89 -45.44
C TRP A 84 12.79 -7.08 -45.19
N PHE A 85 13.89 -7.78 -44.91
CA PHE A 85 15.27 -7.25 -44.80
C PHE A 85 15.49 -6.16 -43.75
N THR A 86 14.46 -5.72 -43.06
CA THR A 86 14.48 -4.60 -42.13
C THR A 86 13.89 -5.02 -40.80
N LYS A 87 14.68 -4.81 -39.75
CA LYS A 87 14.22 -5.02 -38.39
C LYS A 87 13.31 -3.87 -37.98
N ILE A 88 12.01 -4.15 -37.88
CA ILE A 88 11.04 -3.17 -37.36
C ILE A 88 10.93 -3.34 -35.84
N VAL A 89 10.80 -2.22 -35.15
CA VAL A 89 10.60 -2.16 -33.70
C VAL A 89 9.23 -1.59 -33.41
N TYR A 90 8.37 -2.38 -32.78
CA TYR A 90 7.13 -1.90 -32.19
C TYR A 90 7.29 -1.82 -30.69
N TRP A 91 6.63 -0.87 -30.04
CA TRP A 91 6.67 -0.75 -28.59
C TRP A 91 5.30 -0.42 -28.02
N ASN A 92 5.09 -0.81 -26.77
CA ASN A 92 3.95 -0.40 -25.97
C ASN A 92 4.32 -0.36 -24.49
N TYR A 93 3.39 0.15 -23.67
CA TYR A 93 3.51 0.07 -22.22
C TYR A 93 2.67 -1.06 -21.65
N GLU A 94 3.25 -1.74 -20.66
CA GLU A 94 2.53 -2.59 -19.73
C GLU A 94 2.58 -1.91 -18.36
N CYS A 95 1.41 -1.70 -17.77
CA CYS A 95 1.28 -1.12 -16.45
C CYS A 95 0.41 -2.01 -15.58
N SER A 96 0.67 -1.99 -14.27
CA SER A 96 -0.24 -2.57 -13.30
C SER A 96 -0.15 -1.84 -11.97
N PHE A 97 -1.22 -1.88 -11.20
CA PHE A 97 -1.17 -1.52 -9.79
C PHE A 97 -1.98 -2.51 -8.97
N ARG A 98 -1.57 -2.71 -7.72
CA ARG A 98 -2.25 -3.58 -6.75
C ARG A 98 -2.23 -2.99 -5.36
N LYS A 99 -3.27 -3.26 -4.57
CA LYS A 99 -3.29 -2.93 -3.14
C LYS A 99 -2.10 -3.59 -2.43
N LYS A 100 -1.48 -2.85 -1.53
CA LYS A 100 -0.34 -3.31 -0.71
C LYS A 100 -0.56 -2.87 0.73
N LEU A 101 -0.48 -3.81 1.65
CA LEU A 101 -0.59 -3.54 3.08
C LEU A 101 0.62 -2.72 3.55
N ILE A 102 0.36 -1.67 4.30
CA ILE A 102 1.30 -0.72 4.90
C ILE A 102 1.15 -0.85 6.41
N ILE A 103 2.24 -1.20 7.10
CA ILE A 103 2.24 -1.34 8.56
C ILE A 103 3.42 -0.57 9.12
N ALA A 104 3.17 0.28 10.11
CA ALA A 104 4.21 0.91 10.90
C ALA A 104 3.73 1.06 12.34
N SER A 105 4.59 0.75 13.31
CA SER A 105 4.28 0.91 14.73
C SER A 105 4.45 2.36 15.22
N LYS A 106 5.38 3.11 14.62
CA LYS A 106 5.72 4.49 14.98
C LYS A 106 6.03 5.31 13.73
N GLN A 107 6.01 6.64 13.85
CA GLN A 107 6.37 7.57 12.78
C GLN A 107 7.79 7.36 12.19
N ILE A 108 8.72 6.89 13.02
CA ILE A 108 10.12 6.63 12.60
C ILE A 108 10.35 5.17 12.18
N SER A 109 9.38 4.29 12.42
CA SER A 109 9.52 2.86 12.10
C SER A 109 9.59 2.69 10.58
N ALA A 110 10.41 1.73 10.14
CA ALA A 110 10.43 1.31 8.75
C ALA A 110 9.04 0.78 8.33
N VAL A 111 8.46 1.32 7.28
CA VAL A 111 7.33 0.71 6.55
C VAL A 111 7.86 -0.42 5.67
N PHE A 112 8.91 -0.11 4.92
CA PHE A 112 9.62 -1.05 4.06
C PHE A 112 11.13 -0.82 4.20
N ASN A 113 11.87 -1.92 4.22
CA ASN A 113 13.32 -1.91 4.07
C ASN A 113 13.63 -2.37 2.64
N VAL A 114 14.19 -1.47 1.83
CA VAL A 114 14.54 -1.73 0.44
C VAL A 114 16.05 -1.52 0.27
N ASN A 115 16.81 -2.62 0.32
CA ASN A 115 18.26 -2.60 0.30
C ASN A 115 18.84 -1.66 1.39
N LEU A 116 19.54 -0.60 0.98
CA LEU A 116 20.17 0.39 1.87
C LEU A 116 19.22 1.54 2.26
N ASN A 117 18.02 1.59 1.66
CA ASN A 117 17.05 2.66 1.91
C ASN A 117 15.88 2.13 2.74
N THR A 118 15.52 2.89 3.76
CA THR A 118 14.34 2.65 4.59
C THR A 118 13.30 3.69 4.31
N CYS A 119 12.09 3.24 3.97
CA CYS A 119 10.93 4.11 3.79
C CYS A 119 10.15 4.21 5.09
N ARG A 120 9.76 5.43 5.46
CA ARG A 120 9.05 5.78 6.69
C ARG A 120 7.62 6.22 6.39
N PRO A 121 6.71 6.17 7.38
CA PRO A 121 5.32 6.61 7.27
C PRO A 121 5.09 7.93 6.52
N ASN A 122 5.89 8.94 6.84
CA ASN A 122 5.71 10.29 6.32
C ASN A 122 6.32 10.50 4.91
N ASP A 123 7.03 9.52 4.37
CA ASP A 123 7.57 9.62 3.01
C ASP A 123 6.44 9.53 1.97
N LEU A 124 5.30 8.92 2.33
CA LEU A 124 4.11 8.71 1.49
C LEU A 124 4.32 7.89 0.20
N PHE A 125 5.56 7.48 -0.06
CA PHE A 125 5.93 6.53 -1.09
C PHE A 125 7.20 5.77 -0.73
N CYS A 126 7.42 4.66 -1.41
CA CYS A 126 8.63 3.87 -1.31
C CYS A 126 9.00 3.31 -2.67
N LYS A 127 10.23 3.56 -3.13
CA LYS A 127 10.73 3.05 -4.41
C LYS A 127 11.39 1.68 -4.23
N PHE A 128 11.02 0.75 -5.09
CA PHE A 128 11.63 -0.55 -5.29
C PHE A 128 12.36 -0.56 -6.63
N HIS A 129 13.07 -1.64 -6.94
CA HIS A 129 13.82 -1.74 -8.20
C HIS A 129 12.93 -1.67 -9.44
N ASP A 130 11.70 -2.20 -9.37
CA ASP A 130 10.79 -2.34 -10.51
C ASP A 130 9.44 -1.65 -10.30
N SER A 131 9.26 -0.98 -9.17
CA SER A 131 7.96 -0.49 -8.73
C SER A 131 8.05 0.61 -7.70
N ILE A 132 6.92 1.27 -7.48
CA ILE A 132 6.74 2.24 -6.40
C ILE A 132 5.51 1.86 -5.60
N VAL A 133 5.60 1.91 -4.27
CA VAL A 133 4.44 1.83 -3.38
C VAL A 133 4.09 3.24 -2.95
N VAL A 134 2.82 3.63 -3.03
CA VAL A 134 2.32 4.94 -2.60
C VAL A 134 1.19 4.78 -1.60
N TRP A 135 1.08 5.70 -0.66
CA TRP A 135 -0.05 5.78 0.27
C TRP A 135 -0.41 7.25 0.56
N ASN A 136 -1.57 7.43 1.20
CA ASN A 136 -2.09 8.74 1.55
C ASN A 136 -1.77 9.09 3.00
N GLU A 137 -1.72 10.38 3.32
CA GLU A 137 -1.54 10.82 4.70
C GLU A 137 -2.76 10.49 5.58
N SER A 138 -3.94 10.33 4.97
CA SER A 138 -5.19 10.02 5.66
C SER A 138 -5.19 8.68 6.41
N ILE A 139 -4.27 7.76 6.08
CA ILE A 139 -4.16 6.46 6.75
C ILE A 139 -3.21 6.49 7.97
N ILE A 140 -2.67 7.66 8.29
CA ILE A 140 -1.77 7.87 9.42
C ILE A 140 -2.58 8.17 10.68
N PHE A 141 -2.45 7.29 11.69
CA PHE A 141 -3.14 7.44 12.96
C PHE A 141 -2.25 8.18 13.96
N ASN A 142 -2.59 9.45 14.22
CA ASN A 142 -1.92 10.24 15.26
C ASN A 142 -2.53 10.06 16.66
N LYS A 143 -3.50 9.15 16.83
CA LYS A 143 -4.16 8.92 18.13
C LYS A 143 -3.62 7.65 18.78
N PRO A 144 -3.04 7.75 19.99
CA PRO A 144 -2.49 6.59 20.71
C PRO A 144 -3.57 5.63 21.20
N PHE A 145 -4.82 6.08 21.26
CA PHE A 145 -5.94 5.30 21.77
C PHE A 145 -7.15 5.40 20.84
N PHE A 146 -7.88 4.30 20.70
CA PHE A 146 -9.21 4.29 20.10
C PHE A 146 -10.23 3.76 21.09
N ARG A 147 -11.44 4.33 21.04
CA ARG A 147 -12.52 3.93 21.93
C ARG A 147 -13.08 2.59 21.47
N ILE A 148 -13.05 1.60 22.34
CA ILE A 148 -13.60 0.26 22.04
C ILE A 148 -15.00 0.06 22.61
N HIS A 149 -15.41 0.86 23.60
CA HIS A 149 -16.75 0.76 24.18
C HIS A 149 -17.38 2.10 24.53
N TYR A 150 -18.68 2.24 24.26
CA TYR A 150 -19.49 3.44 24.50
C TYR A 150 -20.35 3.38 25.78
N GLY A 151 -20.22 2.31 26.55
CA GLY A 151 -21.00 2.06 27.76
C GLY A 151 -20.87 3.14 28.82
N THR A 152 -21.93 3.22 29.61
CA THR A 152 -22.09 4.09 30.76
C THR A 152 -22.36 3.22 31.98
N ASN A 153 -21.86 3.61 33.16
CA ASN A 153 -21.98 2.90 34.46
C ASN A 153 -20.91 1.85 34.76
N TYR A 154 -19.65 2.27 34.71
CA TYR A 154 -18.56 1.52 35.31
C TYR A 154 -18.48 1.79 36.80
N THR A 155 -18.40 0.71 37.58
CA THR A 155 -18.16 0.75 39.02
C THR A 155 -16.74 0.28 39.30
N ARG A 156 -16.05 0.96 40.21
CA ARG A 156 -14.72 0.55 40.68
C ARG A 156 -14.82 0.05 42.13
N LYS A 157 -14.19 -1.10 42.40
CA LYS A 157 -13.97 -1.61 43.75
C LYS A 157 -12.51 -2.07 43.85
N ASN A 158 -11.70 -1.36 44.62
CA ASN A 158 -10.26 -1.57 44.74
C ASN A 158 -9.55 -1.51 43.36
N ASN A 159 -8.93 -2.61 42.95
CA ASN A 159 -8.27 -2.81 41.67
C ASN A 159 -9.19 -3.41 40.60
N LEU A 160 -10.49 -3.60 40.87
CA LEU A 160 -11.43 -4.12 39.89
C LEU A 160 -12.32 -3.00 39.34
N VAL A 161 -12.47 -2.99 38.02
CA VAL A 161 -13.42 -2.14 37.30
C VAL A 161 -14.40 -3.06 36.59
N TYR A 162 -15.69 -2.88 36.80
CA TYR A 162 -16.70 -3.71 36.18
C TYR A 162 -17.93 -2.91 35.75
N SER A 163 -18.64 -3.45 34.76
CA SER A 163 -19.96 -2.99 34.36
C SER A 163 -20.88 -4.21 34.33
N LEU A 164 -21.88 -4.22 35.21
CA LEU A 164 -22.88 -5.29 35.22
C LEU A 164 -23.76 -5.24 33.96
N ALA A 165 -24.05 -4.02 33.48
CA ALA A 165 -24.85 -3.81 32.27
C ALA A 165 -24.12 -4.33 31.01
N ASP A 166 -22.81 -4.06 30.91
CA ASP A 166 -22.00 -4.47 29.76
C ASP A 166 -21.33 -5.84 29.94
N ARG A 167 -21.47 -6.47 31.12
CA ARG A 167 -20.83 -7.74 31.51
C ARG A 167 -19.30 -7.74 31.36
N PHE A 168 -18.67 -6.63 31.74
CA PHE A 168 -17.21 -6.52 31.76
C PHE A 168 -16.65 -6.55 33.18
N LEU A 169 -15.47 -7.13 33.34
CA LEU A 169 -14.65 -7.09 34.54
C LEU A 169 -13.18 -6.96 34.13
N PHE A 170 -12.51 -5.95 34.63
CA PHE A 170 -11.08 -5.70 34.39
C PHE A 170 -10.35 -5.57 35.72
N GLN A 171 -9.11 -6.06 35.74
CA GLN A 171 -8.19 -5.84 36.85
C GLN A 171 -7.18 -4.76 36.49
N ILE A 172 -7.14 -3.69 37.27
CA ILE A 172 -6.18 -2.59 37.16
C ILE A 172 -4.81 -3.11 37.57
N THR A 173 -3.83 -2.96 36.67
CA THR A 173 -2.42 -3.27 36.91
C THR A 173 -1.62 -2.04 37.29
N THR A 174 -1.90 -0.91 36.64
CA THR A 174 -1.19 0.36 36.85
C THR A 174 -2.14 1.55 36.72
N SER A 175 -1.75 2.67 37.33
CA SER A 175 -2.45 3.95 37.19
C SER A 175 -1.47 5.08 36.94
N LYS A 176 -1.73 5.90 35.93
CA LYS A 176 -0.96 7.12 35.64
C LYS A 176 -1.89 8.33 35.54
N ILE A 177 -1.38 9.52 35.85
CA ILE A 177 -2.07 10.79 35.64
C ILE A 177 -1.54 11.39 34.34
N GLU A 178 -2.42 11.68 33.39
CA GLU A 178 -2.06 12.22 32.08
C GLU A 178 -3.07 13.33 31.72
N ASN A 179 -2.59 14.57 31.57
CA ASN A 179 -3.41 15.75 31.25
C ASN A 179 -4.69 15.88 32.09
N SER A 180 -4.55 15.74 33.42
CA SER A 180 -5.66 15.80 34.41
C SER A 180 -6.65 14.63 34.37
N TYR A 181 -6.38 13.57 33.60
CA TYR A 181 -7.13 12.32 33.62
C TYR A 181 -6.33 11.24 34.34
N THR A 182 -7.01 10.38 35.10
CA THR A 182 -6.42 9.13 35.59
C THR A 182 -6.64 8.04 34.55
N VAL A 183 -5.54 7.52 34.01
CA VAL A 183 -5.54 6.40 33.07
C VAL A 183 -5.21 5.13 33.85
N PHE A 184 -6.11 4.15 33.77
CA PHE A 184 -5.92 2.83 34.36
C PHE A 184 -5.56 1.85 33.25
N SER A 185 -4.44 1.17 33.39
CA SER A 185 -4.12 0.03 32.53
C SER A 185 -4.62 -1.24 33.19
N THR A 186 -5.14 -2.15 32.38
CA THR A 186 -5.72 -3.41 32.84
C THR A 186 -4.95 -4.59 32.25
N THR A 187 -5.10 -5.78 32.83
CA THR A 187 -4.73 -7.02 32.13
C THR A 187 -5.71 -7.27 30.99
N ASP A 188 -5.16 -7.75 29.86
CA ASP A 188 -5.78 -7.92 28.53
C ASP A 188 -6.03 -6.63 27.72
#